data_AF-A0A0E0IPK0-F1
#
_entry.id   AF-A0A0E0IPK0-F1
#
_cell.length_a   1.000
_cell.length_b   1.000
_cell.length_c   1.000
_cell.angle_alpha   90.00
_cell.angle_beta   90.00
_cell.angle_gamma   90.00
#
_symmetry.space_group_name_H-M   'P 1'
#
loop_
_entity.id
_entity.type
_entity.pdbx_description
1 polymer ?
#
loop_
_entity_poly.entity_id
_entity_poly.type
_entity_poly.pdbx_seq_one_letter_code
_entity_poly.pdbx_strand_id
1 'polypeptide(L)'
;MLPVAYKCYDAGDNVTRRFYGEVDLNNNGVYRISDSRNMFVVIGCNTLSYTQNGNSGGSNTHYSGLFYTGCVSYCNDSRSAQDGRCAGVGCCHVDISPGLTDNVVSFGPWTRGFQVDFSPCDYSFLVDKNEYEFRSADLKMDLNRTMPV
;
A
#
# COMPACT_ATOMS: atom_id res chain seq x y z
N MET A 1 -4.10 2.44 15.25
CA MET A 1 -4.22 3.01 13.89
C MET A 1 -2.82 3.10 13.29
N LEU A 2 -2.69 2.81 12.00
CA LEU A 2 -1.45 2.91 11.25
C LEU A 2 -1.59 3.94 10.12
N PRO A 3 -0.51 4.60 9.71
CA PRO A 3 -0.58 5.61 8.67
C PRO A 3 -0.72 5.00 7.28
N VAL A 4 -1.25 5.80 6.34
CA VAL A 4 -1.28 5.45 4.92
C VAL A 4 0.07 5.81 4.29
N ALA A 5 0.74 4.83 3.70
CA ALA A 5 1.91 5.08 2.87
C ALA A 5 1.47 5.65 1.52
N TYR A 6 2.29 6.53 0.94
CA TYR A 6 2.01 7.12 -0.36
C TYR A 6 3.26 7.46 -1.17
N LYS A 7 3.10 7.50 -2.48
CA LYS A 7 4.11 8.03 -3.41
C LYS A 7 3.40 8.79 -4.53
N CYS A 8 3.68 10.08 -4.64
CA CYS A 8 3.03 11.01 -5.56
C CYS A 8 3.94 11.40 -6.71
N TYR A 9 3.35 11.70 -7.85
CA TYR A 9 4.05 11.96 -9.10
C TYR A 9 3.54 13.21 -9.80
N ASP A 10 4.36 13.79 -10.67
CA ASP A 10 3.92 14.77 -11.67
C ASP A 10 3.75 14.13 -13.06
N ALA A 11 3.25 14.92 -14.02
CA ALA A 11 3.01 14.45 -15.38
C ALA A 11 4.30 14.01 -16.12
N GLY A 12 5.48 14.40 -15.62
CA GLY A 12 6.79 14.00 -16.14
C GLY A 12 7.38 12.78 -15.42
N ASP A 13 6.55 11.99 -14.72
CA ASP A 13 6.95 10.81 -13.94
C ASP A 13 7.84 11.10 -12.72
N ASN A 14 8.05 12.38 -12.35
CA ASN A 14 8.91 12.70 -11.22
C ASN A 14 8.17 12.51 -9.90
N VAL A 15 8.85 11.91 -8.92
CA VAL A 15 8.30 11.77 -7.57
C VAL A 15 8.30 13.14 -6.89
N THR A 16 7.11 13.65 -6.57
CA THR A 16 6.96 14.96 -5.92
C THR A 16 6.94 14.83 -4.40
N ARG A 17 6.32 13.77 -3.87
CA ARG A 17 6.20 13.49 -2.43
C ARG A 17 6.16 11.98 -2.19
N ARG A 18 6.65 11.56 -1.02
CA ARG A 18 6.60 10.14 -0.59
C ARG A 18 6.62 10.00 0.91
N PHE A 19 6.02 8.93 1.39
CA PHE A 19 6.10 8.45 2.76
C PHE A 19 5.85 6.94 2.75
N TYR A 20 6.71 6.14 3.39
CA TYR A 20 6.64 4.68 3.28
C TYR A 20 5.86 4.02 4.42
N GLY A 21 5.17 4.81 5.26
CA GLY A 21 4.33 4.28 6.33
C GLY A 21 5.12 3.81 7.55
N GLU A 22 6.37 4.23 7.70
CA GLU A 22 7.29 3.67 8.70
C GLU A 22 6.75 3.74 10.13
N VAL A 23 6.39 2.58 10.71
CA VAL A 23 6.07 2.42 12.14
C VAL A 23 6.69 1.11 12.64
N ASP A 24 7.59 1.23 13.62
CA ASP A 24 8.08 0.08 14.39
C ASP A 24 7.08 -0.23 15.51
N LEU A 25 6.26 -1.26 15.29
CA LEU A 25 5.26 -1.69 16.27
C LEU A 25 5.88 -2.61 17.33
N ASN A 26 6.97 -3.28 16.99
CA ASN A 26 7.51 -4.37 17.78
C ASN A 26 8.85 -4.05 18.48
N ASN A 27 9.13 -2.78 18.75
CA ASN A 27 10.27 -2.30 19.53
C ASN A 27 10.55 -3.12 20.81
N ASN A 28 9.50 -3.67 21.44
CA ASN A 28 9.60 -4.47 22.67
C ASN A 28 9.39 -5.99 22.47
N GLY A 29 9.26 -6.46 21.23
CA GLY A 29 9.12 -7.90 20.92
C GLY A 29 7.75 -8.53 21.23
N VAL A 30 6.73 -7.74 21.60
CA VAL A 30 5.42 -8.22 22.08
C VAL A 30 4.23 -7.90 21.17
N TYR A 31 4.41 -7.11 20.10
CA TYR A 31 3.33 -6.68 19.22
C TYR A 31 3.48 -7.22 17.81
N ARG A 32 2.36 -7.61 17.20
CA ARG A 32 2.27 -8.04 15.81
C ARG A 32 0.95 -7.62 15.19
N ILE A 33 0.95 -7.46 13.87
CA ILE A 33 -0.28 -7.23 13.10
C ILE A 33 -0.97 -8.58 12.88
N SER A 34 -2.30 -8.60 12.96
CA SER A 34 -3.09 -9.84 12.89
C SER A 34 -3.40 -10.20 11.43
N ASP A 35 -2.74 -11.22 10.89
CA ASP A 35 -2.95 -11.73 9.54
C ASP A 35 -4.39 -12.21 9.25
N SER A 36 -5.10 -12.67 10.29
CA SER A 36 -6.50 -13.08 10.16
C SER A 36 -7.48 -11.91 10.11
N ARG A 37 -7.16 -10.76 10.73
CA ARG A 37 -8.08 -9.61 10.87
C ARG A 37 -7.72 -8.46 9.93
N ASN A 38 -6.46 -8.32 9.59
CA ASN A 38 -5.96 -7.23 8.78
C ASN A 38 -5.66 -7.71 7.35
N MET A 39 -5.78 -6.79 6.41
CA MET A 39 -5.37 -6.98 5.03
C MET A 39 -4.46 -5.83 4.60
N PHE A 40 -3.70 -6.07 3.55
CA PHE A 40 -2.92 -5.03 2.87
C PHE A 40 -3.70 -4.54 1.65
N VAL A 41 -3.87 -3.23 1.53
CA VAL A 41 -4.59 -2.57 0.44
C VAL A 41 -3.62 -1.70 -0.33
N VAL A 42 -3.77 -1.70 -1.65
CA VAL A 42 -3.07 -0.81 -2.59
C VAL A 42 -4.12 -0.08 -3.41
N ILE A 43 -3.99 1.24 -3.49
CA ILE A 43 -4.84 2.13 -4.28
C ILE A 43 -3.96 2.90 -5.25
N GLY A 44 -4.45 2.98 -6.48
CA GLY A 44 -3.77 3.66 -7.56
C GLY A 44 -4.05 2.94 -8.87
N CYS A 45 -3.93 3.66 -9.97
CA CYS A 45 -3.96 3.03 -11.29
C CYS A 45 -2.53 2.85 -11.76
N ASN A 46 -2.14 1.71 -12.31
CA ASN A 46 -0.77 1.37 -12.73
C ASN A 46 0.25 1.41 -11.57
N THR A 47 -0.09 0.72 -10.50
CA THR A 47 0.63 0.72 -9.23
C THR A 47 0.93 -0.70 -8.81
N LEU A 48 2.17 -0.96 -8.42
CA LEU A 48 2.59 -2.13 -7.66
C LEU A 48 3.04 -1.64 -6.28
N SER A 49 2.54 -2.26 -5.22
CA SER A 49 3.03 -2.00 -3.89
C SER A 49 3.01 -3.26 -3.04
N TYR A 50 3.94 -3.34 -2.10
CA TYR A 50 4.11 -4.48 -1.23
C TYR A 50 4.68 -4.06 0.11
N THR A 51 4.33 -4.83 1.14
CA THR A 51 4.98 -4.85 2.44
C THR A 51 5.91 -6.06 2.53
N GLN A 52 6.89 -5.97 3.39
CA GLN A 52 7.75 -7.08 3.77
C GLN A 52 7.86 -7.10 5.30
N ASN A 53 8.27 -8.21 5.88
CA ASN A 53 8.58 -8.22 7.30
C ASN A 53 9.83 -7.37 7.61
N GLY A 54 9.83 -6.75 8.79
CA GLY A 54 10.94 -5.92 9.25
C GLY A 54 12.14 -6.76 9.69
N ASN A 55 13.33 -6.24 9.38
CA ASN A 55 14.68 -6.61 9.86
C ASN A 55 14.88 -8.03 10.40
N SER A 56 14.51 -9.06 9.64
CA SER A 56 14.54 -10.45 10.07
C SER A 56 15.91 -11.14 9.96
N GLY A 57 16.99 -10.38 9.76
CA GLY A 57 18.31 -10.98 9.56
C GLY A 57 18.31 -11.99 8.40
N GLY A 58 17.48 -11.79 7.39
CA GLY A 58 17.39 -12.66 6.21
C GLY A 58 18.77 -12.72 5.57
N SER A 59 19.47 -13.85 5.74
CA SER A 59 20.89 -13.98 5.41
C SER A 59 21.15 -14.14 3.91
N ASN A 60 20.21 -13.71 3.06
CA ASN A 60 20.32 -13.89 1.62
C ASN A 60 20.69 -12.55 0.98
N THR A 61 21.80 -12.53 0.25
CA THR A 61 22.43 -11.34 -0.35
C THR A 61 21.58 -10.62 -1.40
N HIS A 62 20.38 -11.14 -1.70
CA HIS A 62 19.48 -10.64 -2.74
C HIS A 62 18.14 -10.10 -2.22
N TYR A 63 17.66 -10.55 -1.06
CA TYR A 63 16.37 -10.14 -0.49
C TYR A 63 16.46 -10.03 1.03
N SER A 64 16.10 -8.86 1.57
CA SER A 64 16.20 -8.55 3.00
C SER A 64 15.00 -9.04 3.82
N GLY A 65 13.85 -9.26 3.18
CA GLY A 65 12.64 -9.80 3.82
C GLY A 65 12.56 -11.32 3.73
N LEU A 66 12.00 -11.96 4.76
CA LEU A 66 11.60 -13.37 4.74
C LEU A 66 10.41 -13.61 3.80
N PHE A 67 9.55 -12.61 3.64
CA PHE A 67 8.44 -12.65 2.70
C PHE A 67 8.09 -11.25 2.21
N TYR A 68 7.42 -11.24 1.06
CA TYR A 68 6.87 -10.05 0.43
C TYR A 68 5.38 -10.29 0.17
N THR A 69 4.55 -9.34 0.56
CA THR A 69 3.11 -9.40 0.33
C THR A 69 2.64 -8.11 -0.29
N GLY A 70 1.99 -8.19 -1.44
CA GLY A 70 1.55 -7.02 -2.17
C GLY A 70 0.66 -7.39 -3.34
N CYS A 71 0.20 -6.37 -4.04
CA CYS A 71 -0.62 -6.55 -5.23
C CYS A 71 -0.43 -5.41 -6.22
N VAL A 72 -0.97 -5.65 -7.42
CA VAL A 72 -0.97 -4.70 -8.53
C VAL A 72 -2.39 -4.18 -8.72
N SER A 73 -2.50 -2.88 -8.96
CA SER A 73 -3.72 -2.30 -9.50
C SER A 73 -3.45 -1.53 -10.79
N TYR A 74 -4.31 -1.72 -11.78
CA TYR A 74 -4.24 -1.06 -13.07
C TYR A 74 -5.60 -0.53 -13.48
N CYS A 75 -5.64 0.69 -14.01
CA CYS A 75 -6.83 1.19 -14.66
C CYS A 75 -6.44 2.01 -15.89
N ASN A 76 -7.27 1.96 -16.94
CA ASN A 76 -7.02 2.67 -18.19
C ASN A 76 -7.44 4.15 -18.11
N ASP A 77 -8.47 4.44 -17.31
CA ASP A 77 -8.97 5.78 -17.04
C ASP A 77 -9.63 5.86 -15.65
N SER A 78 -9.95 7.09 -15.23
CA SER A 78 -10.63 7.38 -13.96
C SER A 78 -11.99 6.72 -13.79
N ARG A 79 -12.67 6.35 -14.88
CA ARG A 79 -14.05 5.80 -14.87
C ARG A 79 -14.06 4.30 -14.68
N SER A 80 -12.92 3.66 -14.89
CA SER A 80 -12.76 2.21 -14.76
C SER A 80 -12.84 1.75 -13.29
N ALA A 81 -12.37 2.59 -12.37
CA ALA A 81 -12.48 2.34 -10.93
C ALA A 81 -13.93 2.56 -10.46
N GLN A 82 -14.49 1.58 -9.75
CA GLN A 82 -15.87 1.61 -9.28
C GLN A 82 -15.91 1.47 -7.76
N ASP A 83 -16.74 2.28 -7.12
CA ASP A 83 -17.01 2.19 -5.68
C ASP A 83 -17.39 0.76 -5.27
N GLY A 84 -16.88 0.32 -4.13
CA GLY A 84 -17.07 -1.03 -3.58
C GLY A 84 -16.33 -2.13 -4.32
N ARG A 85 -15.64 -1.85 -5.44
CA ARG A 85 -14.87 -2.85 -6.19
C ARG A 85 -13.36 -2.67 -5.99
N CYS A 86 -12.76 -3.51 -5.14
CA CYS A 86 -11.32 -3.57 -4.95
C CYS A 86 -10.73 -4.87 -5.53
N ALA A 87 -10.86 -5.05 -6.85
CA ALA A 87 -10.49 -6.28 -7.54
C ALA A 87 -9.52 -6.03 -8.71
N GLY A 88 -8.46 -5.26 -8.47
CA GLY A 88 -7.38 -4.98 -9.41
C GLY A 88 -7.52 -3.69 -10.20
N VAL A 89 -8.69 -3.04 -10.23
CA VAL A 89 -8.90 -1.78 -10.97
C VAL A 89 -9.04 -0.60 -10.01
N GLY A 90 -8.02 0.25 -9.95
CA GLY A 90 -7.90 1.36 -9.00
C GLY A 90 -7.63 0.94 -7.55
N CYS A 91 -7.99 -0.28 -7.16
CA CYS A 91 -7.75 -0.86 -5.85
C CYS A 91 -7.48 -2.36 -5.96
N CYS A 92 -6.54 -2.87 -5.16
CA CYS A 92 -6.39 -4.29 -4.88
C CYS A 92 -6.10 -4.50 -3.39
N HIS A 93 -6.48 -5.67 -2.86
CA HIS A 93 -6.15 -6.06 -1.51
C HIS A 93 -5.66 -7.51 -1.48
N VAL A 94 -4.85 -7.83 -0.49
CA VAL A 94 -4.33 -9.18 -0.24
C VAL A 94 -4.32 -9.47 1.25
N ASP A 95 -4.51 -10.74 1.60
CA ASP A 95 -4.22 -11.22 2.94
C ASP A 95 -2.72 -11.08 3.20
N ILE A 96 -2.35 -10.64 4.41
CA ILE A 96 -0.95 -10.51 4.82
C ILE A 96 -0.40 -11.84 5.33
N SER A 97 0.89 -12.07 5.13
CA SER A 97 1.56 -13.22 5.74
C SER A 97 1.68 -13.04 7.26
N PRO A 98 1.62 -14.14 8.04
CA PRO A 98 1.85 -14.08 9.49
C PRO A 98 3.24 -13.53 9.84
N GLY A 99 3.33 -12.87 10.99
CA GLY A 99 4.62 -12.39 11.52
C GLY A 99 5.05 -11.01 11.02
N LEU A 100 4.12 -10.22 10.48
CA LEU A 100 4.36 -8.81 10.21
C LEU A 100 4.47 -8.02 11.52
N THR A 101 5.67 -7.52 11.81
CA THR A 101 6.03 -6.82 13.06
C THR A 101 6.09 -5.31 12.91
N ASP A 102 6.19 -4.80 11.69
CA ASP A 102 6.41 -3.39 11.39
C ASP A 102 5.53 -2.97 10.22
N ASN A 103 5.23 -1.68 10.14
CA ASN A 103 4.57 -1.08 8.98
C ASN A 103 5.63 -0.40 8.12
N VAL A 104 5.95 -1.00 6.98
CA VAL A 104 6.84 -0.38 5.99
C VAL A 104 6.40 -0.85 4.61
N VAL A 105 6.20 0.09 3.70
CA VAL A 105 5.69 -0.18 2.36
C VAL A 105 6.72 0.18 1.31
N SER A 106 6.81 -0.63 0.27
CA SER A 106 7.51 -0.31 -0.97
C SER A 106 6.55 -0.09 -2.13
N PHE A 107 6.95 0.77 -3.05
CA PHE A 107 6.24 1.04 -4.31
C PHE A 107 7.12 0.67 -5.50
N GLY A 108 6.53 0.02 -6.50
CA GLY A 108 7.19 -0.38 -7.73
C GLY A 108 7.64 0.82 -8.58
N PRO A 109 8.66 0.63 -9.44
CA PRO A 109 9.20 1.68 -10.30
C PRO A 109 8.44 1.77 -11.63
N TRP A 110 7.12 1.95 -11.59
CA TRP A 110 6.30 2.03 -12.81
C TRP A 110 6.05 3.48 -13.22
N THR A 111 5.83 3.72 -14.50
CA THR A 111 5.49 5.06 -15.02
C THR A 111 4.09 5.47 -14.58
N ARG A 112 3.95 6.75 -14.22
CA ARG A 112 2.77 7.30 -13.54
C ARG A 112 2.20 8.54 -14.20
N GLY A 113 3.02 9.30 -14.93
CA GLY A 113 2.72 10.61 -15.50
C GLY A 113 1.42 10.66 -16.29
N PHE A 114 1.08 9.57 -17.00
CA PHE A 114 -0.14 9.50 -17.81
C PHE A 114 -1.46 9.44 -17.02
N GLN A 115 -1.44 9.19 -15.70
CA GLN A 115 -2.66 9.15 -14.88
C GLN A 115 -2.72 10.17 -13.75
N VAL A 116 -1.76 11.10 -13.66
CA VAL A 116 -1.69 12.03 -12.53
C VAL A 116 -2.94 12.92 -12.38
N ASP A 117 -3.65 13.16 -13.48
CA ASP A 117 -4.90 13.93 -13.49
C ASP A 117 -6.00 13.30 -12.63
N PHE A 118 -6.00 11.98 -12.49
CA PHE A 118 -7.03 11.23 -11.75
C PHE A 118 -6.51 10.34 -10.63
N SER A 119 -5.24 9.95 -10.67
CA SER A 119 -4.53 9.15 -9.66
C SER A 119 -3.12 9.73 -9.47
N PRO A 120 -2.98 10.91 -8.83
CA PRO A 120 -1.70 11.61 -8.67
C PRO A 120 -0.72 10.89 -7.74
N CYS A 121 -1.23 10.02 -6.88
CA CYS A 121 -0.42 9.25 -5.94
C CYS A 121 -0.85 7.78 -5.94
N ASP A 122 0.11 6.94 -5.58
CA ASP A 122 -0.09 5.58 -5.14
C ASP A 122 -0.26 5.60 -3.62
N TYR A 123 -1.19 4.80 -3.10
CA TYR A 123 -1.40 4.63 -1.67
C TYR A 123 -1.39 3.17 -1.30
N SER A 124 -0.89 2.87 -0.11
CA SER A 124 -0.92 1.52 0.42
C SER A 124 -0.95 1.54 1.93
N PHE A 125 -1.68 0.61 2.52
CA PHE A 125 -1.86 0.57 3.97
C PHE A 125 -2.34 -0.79 4.45
N LEU A 126 -2.19 -1.00 5.75
CA LEU A 126 -2.83 -2.09 6.47
C LEU A 126 -4.14 -1.59 7.07
N VAL A 127 -5.17 -2.42 7.04
CA VAL A 127 -6.47 -2.09 7.62
C VAL A 127 -7.18 -3.35 8.10
N ASP A 128 -8.03 -3.23 9.13
CA ASP A 128 -9.00 -4.27 9.47
C ASP A 128 -9.93 -4.54 8.27
N LYS A 129 -10.15 -5.83 7.98
CA LYS A 129 -10.95 -6.30 6.84
C LYS A 129 -12.37 -5.73 6.81
N ASN A 130 -12.93 -5.34 7.94
CA ASN A 130 -14.30 -4.82 8.04
C ASN A 130 -14.38 -3.28 8.09
N GLU A 131 -13.25 -2.59 8.12
CA GLU A 131 -13.19 -1.14 8.33
C GLU A 131 -12.85 -0.33 7.06
N TYR A 132 -12.77 -1.00 5.91
CA TYR A 132 -12.43 -0.34 4.66
C TYR A 132 -13.25 -0.84 3.47
N GLU A 133 -13.89 0.10 2.79
CA GLU A 133 -14.55 -0.09 1.50
C GLU A 133 -13.98 0.93 0.51
N PHE A 134 -13.50 0.46 -0.64
CA PHE A 134 -12.91 1.33 -1.65
C PHE A 134 -13.93 2.30 -2.25
N ARG A 135 -13.54 3.56 -2.38
CA ARG A 135 -14.23 4.57 -3.18
C ARG A 135 -13.34 5.03 -4.31
N SER A 136 -13.89 5.23 -5.50
CA SER A 136 -13.15 5.78 -6.64
C SER A 136 -12.48 7.13 -6.32
N ALA A 137 -13.07 7.92 -5.43
CA ALA A 137 -12.48 9.16 -4.90
C ALA A 137 -11.17 8.94 -4.12
N ASP A 138 -10.92 7.75 -3.58
CA ASP A 138 -9.69 7.42 -2.84
C ASP A 138 -8.45 7.39 -3.75
N LEU A 139 -8.61 7.39 -5.08
CA LEU A 139 -7.50 7.67 -6.00
C LEU A 139 -6.87 9.05 -5.76
N LYS A 140 -7.58 9.94 -5.05
CA LYS A 140 -7.11 11.26 -4.58
C LYS A 140 -7.23 11.37 -3.06
N MET A 141 -6.94 10.29 -2.33
CA MET A 141 -6.98 10.25 -0.87
C MET A 141 -6.10 11.33 -0.22
N ASP A 142 -6.54 11.85 0.93
CA ASP A 142 -5.72 12.75 1.75
C ASP A 142 -4.46 12.04 2.28
N LEU A 143 -3.31 12.71 2.21
CA LEU A 143 -2.01 12.12 2.55
C LEU A 143 -1.80 11.94 4.06
N ASN A 144 -2.56 12.63 4.91
CA ASN A 144 -2.42 12.59 6.37
C ASN A 144 -3.49 11.67 6.99
N ARG A 145 -3.77 10.54 6.33
CA ARG A 145 -4.77 9.57 6.77
C ARG A 145 -4.14 8.41 7.53
N THR A 146 -4.89 7.87 8.47
CA THR A 146 -4.57 6.65 9.20
C THR A 146 -5.72 5.67 9.11
N MET A 147 -5.42 4.38 9.24
CA MET A 147 -6.37 3.28 9.15
C MET A 147 -6.39 2.46 10.45
N PRO A 148 -7.56 1.94 10.87
CA PRO A 148 -7.66 1.03 11.99
C PRO A 148 -7.05 -0.33 11.63
N VAL A 149 -6.23 -0.88 12.53
CA VAL A 149 -5.62 -2.22 12.43
C VAL A 149 -5.74 -2.95 13.75
#